data_AF-A0A935DJL5-F1
#
_entry.id   AF-A0A935DJL5-F1
#
_cell.length_a   1.000
_cell.length_b   1.000
_cell.length_c   1.000
_cell.angle_alpha   90.00
_cell.angle_beta   90.00
_cell.angle_gamma   90.00
#
_symmetry.space_group_name_H-M   'P 1'
#
loop_
_entity.id
_entity.type
_entity.pdbx_description
1 polymer ?
#
loop_
_entity_poly.entity_id
_entity_poly.type
_entity_poly.pdbx_seq_one_letter_code
_entity_poly.pdbx_strand_id
1 'polypeptide(L)' 'MANKVNLADPNFEPTDEDLQRLSREAFSELKARQIEMRARLRREVASLRVDALAYGAKLRAERPLR' A
#
# COMPACT_ATOMS: atom_id res chain seq x y z
N MET A 1 -25.19 -13.52 17.26
CA MET A 1 -25.05 -12.60 18.41
C MET A 1 -23.67 -11.97 18.32
N ALA A 2 -23.55 -10.65 18.35
CA ALA A 2 -22.25 -9.98 18.32
C ALA A 2 -21.59 -10.14 19.70
N ASN A 3 -20.68 -11.11 19.83
CA ASN A 3 -19.84 -11.23 21.01
C ASN A 3 -18.93 -10.00 21.04
N LYS A 4 -19.27 -9.04 21.89
CA LYS A 4 -18.57 -7.76 22.05
C LYS A 4 -17.28 -8.07 22.81
N VAL A 5 -16.17 -8.22 22.09
CA VAL A 5 -14.85 -8.35 22.70
C VAL A 5 -14.61 -7.08 23.53
N ASN A 6 -14.47 -7.24 24.85
CA ASN A 6 -14.23 -6.12 25.75
C ASN A 6 -12.75 -6.04 26.11
N LEU A 7 -11.94 -5.50 25.20
CA LEU A 7 -10.50 -5.34 25.40
C LEU A 7 -10.12 -4.30 26.48
N ALA A 8 -11.11 -3.58 27.04
CA ALA A 8 -10.89 -2.59 28.09
C ALA A 8 -11.03 -3.16 29.51
N ASP A 9 -11.51 -4.40 29.66
CA ASP A 9 -11.61 -5.09 30.94
C ASP A 9 -10.34 -5.93 31.16
N PRO A 10 -9.55 -5.66 32.22
CA PRO A 10 -8.32 -6.40 32.50
C PRO A 10 -8.54 -7.87 32.87
N ASN A 11 -9.78 -8.27 33.21
CA ASN A 11 -10.13 -9.66 33.51
C ASN A 11 -10.82 -10.37 32.33
N PHE A 12 -10.99 -9.70 31.19
CA PHE A 12 -11.59 -10.30 30.02
C PHE A 12 -10.57 -11.16 29.27
N GLU A 13 -10.83 -12.45 29.18
CA GLU A 13 -10.04 -13.40 28.41
C GLU A 13 -10.76 -13.73 27.10
N PRO A 14 -10.29 -13.25 25.94
CA PRO A 14 -10.89 -13.57 24.65
C PRO A 14 -10.69 -15.05 24.32
N THR A 15 -11.70 -15.65 23.69
CA THR A 15 -11.56 -17.02 23.16
C THR A 15 -10.64 -17.03 21.94
N ASP A 16 -10.10 -18.20 21.60
CA ASP A 16 -9.32 -18.37 20.35
C ASP A 16 -10.13 -17.96 19.10
N GLU A 17 -11.44 -18.20 19.09
CA GLU A 17 -12.33 -17.79 18.00
C GLU A 17 -12.44 -16.26 17.91
N ASP A 18 -12.52 -15.58 19.05
CA ASP A 18 -12.51 -14.12 19.11
C ASP A 18 -11.20 -13.54 18.58
N LEU A 19 -10.05 -14.14 18.95
CA LEU A 19 -8.74 -13.73 18.47
C LEU A 19 -8.59 -13.93 16.96
N GLN A 20 -9.05 -15.07 16.42
CA GLN A 20 -9.02 -15.33 14.98
C GLN A 20 -9.90 -14.35 14.21
N ARG A 21 -11.08 -14.02 14.73
CA ARG A 21 -11.98 -13.02 14.14
C ARG A 21 -11.35 -11.64 14.15
N LEU A 22 -10.82 -11.19 15.28
CA LEU A 22 -10.14 -9.90 15.40
C LEU A 22 -8.95 -9.79 14.44
N SER A 23 -8.17 -10.86 14.30
CA SER A 23 -7.06 -10.92 13.34
C SER A 23 -7.55 -10.75 11.90
N ARG A 24 -8.61 -11.46 11.50
CA ARG A 24 -9.21 -11.31 10.16
C ARG A 24 -9.75 -9.91 9.91
N GLU A 25 -10.41 -9.31 10.90
CA GLU A 25 -10.95 -7.96 10.80
C GLU A 25 -9.83 -6.91 10.70
N ALA A 26 -8.84 -6.98 11.58
CA ALA A 26 -7.70 -6.06 11.62
C ALA A 26 -6.88 -6.05 10.31
N PHE A 27 -6.76 -7.21 9.64
CA PHE A 27 -5.99 -7.35 8.42
C PHE A 27 -6.85 -7.49 7.15
N SER A 28 -8.16 -7.31 7.24
CA SER A 28 -9.12 -7.51 6.14
C SER A 28 -8.77 -6.68 4.89
N GLU A 29 -8.31 -5.45 5.08
CA GLU A 29 -7.97 -4.53 3.99
C GLU A 29 -6.50 -4.56 3.56
N LEU A 30 -5.63 -5.26 4.31
CA LEU A 30 -4.17 -5.16 4.12
C LEU A 30 -3.77 -5.51 2.68
N LYS A 31 -4.34 -6.58 2.15
CA LYS A 31 -4.07 -7.04 0.77
C LYS A 31 -4.53 -6.03 -0.27
N ALA A 32 -5.70 -5.43 -0.08
CA ALA A 32 -6.23 -4.41 -1.00
C ALA A 32 -5.33 -3.17 -1.02
N ARG A 33 -4.94 -2.67 0.16
CA ARG A 33 -4.02 -1.54 0.30
C ARG A 33 -2.64 -1.83 -0.29
N GLN A 34 -2.13 -3.06 -0.13
CA GLN A 34 -0.87 -3.47 -0.74
C GLN A 34 -0.95 -3.44 -2.28
N ILE A 35 -2.04 -3.92 -2.87
CA ILE A 35 -2.27 -3.91 -4.32
C ILE A 35 -2.35 -2.48 -4.83
N GLU A 36 -3.12 -1.62 -4.15
CA GLU A 36 -3.26 -0.21 -4.50
C GLU A 36 -1.91 0.52 -4.46
N MET A 37 -1.15 0.34 -3.38
CA MET A 37 0.17 0.95 -3.24
C MET A 37 1.13 0.49 -4.32
N ARG A 38 1.12 -0.80 -4.66
CA ARG A 38 1.94 -1.34 -5.74
C ARG A 38 1.54 -0.75 -7.10
N ALA A 39 0.25 -0.58 -7.36
CA ALA A 39 -0.24 0.04 -8.59
C ALA A 39 0.15 1.52 -8.67
N ARG A 40 0.08 2.25 -7.55
CA ARG A 40 0.55 3.65 -7.45
C ARG A 40 2.04 3.76 -7.77
N LEU A 41 2.89 2.98 -7.11
CA LEU A 41 4.34 3.01 -7.33
C LEU A 41 4.69 2.67 -8.79
N ARG A 42 3.99 1.73 -9.42
CA ARG A 42 4.19 1.42 -10.84
C ARG A 42 3.87 2.61 -11.75
N ARG A 43 2.80 3.35 -11.46
CA ARG A 43 2.44 4.58 -12.20
C ARG A 43 3.49 5.67 -12.01
N GLU A 44 3.96 5.88 -10.79
CA GLU A 44 4.99 6.87 -10.48
C GLU A 44 6.31 6.54 -11.21
N VAL A 45 6.76 5.29 -11.18
CA VAL A 45 7.95 4.84 -11.92
C VAL A 45 7.77 5.03 -13.43
N ALA A 46 6.59 4.73 -13.98
CA ALA A 46 6.32 4.93 -15.40
C ALA A 46 6.40 6.43 -15.78
N SER A 47 5.83 7.31 -14.96
CA SER A 47 5.92 8.76 -15.16
C SER A 47 7.37 9.24 -15.17
N LEU A 48 8.15 8.86 -14.13
CA LEU A 48 9.55 9.27 -14.01
C LEU A 48 10.40 8.80 -15.20
N ARG A 49 10.10 7.63 -15.76
CA ARG A 49 10.77 7.13 -16.97
C ARG A 49 10.46 7.99 -18.19
N VAL A 50 9.20 8.39 -18.37
CA VAL A 50 8.79 9.29 -19.46
C VAL A 50 9.49 10.64 -19.32
N ASP A 51 9.48 11.21 -18.11
CA ASP A 51 10.12 12.50 -17.83
C ASP A 51 11.63 12.45 -18.07
N ALA A 52 12.30 11.38 -17.63
CA ALA A 52 13.74 11.18 -17.87
C ALA A 52 14.07 11.04 -19.36
N LEU A 53 13.25 10.32 -20.13
CA LEU A 53 13.43 10.18 -21.58
C LEU A 53 13.23 11.53 -22.29
N ALA A 54 12.19 12.28 -21.92
CA ALA A 54 11.92 13.61 -22.47
C ALA A 54 13.06 14.58 -22.16
N TYR A 55 13.56 14.58 -20.92
CA TYR A 55 14.72 15.37 -20.51
C TYR A 55 15.98 14.99 -21.29
N GLY A 56 16.28 13.69 -21.42
CA GLY A 56 17.41 13.22 -22.21
C GLY A 56 17.31 13.58 -23.70
N ALA A 57 16.11 13.60 -24.26
CA ALA A 57 15.88 14.06 -25.63
C ALA A 57 16.16 15.56 -25.80
N LYS A 58 15.71 16.40 -24.85
CA LYS A 58 16.02 17.84 -24.82
C LYS A 58 17.53 18.08 -24.78
N LEU A 59 18.25 17.42 -23.88
CA LEU A 59 19.71 17.55 -23.79
C LEU A 59 20.44 17.14 -25.07
N ARG A 60 19.94 16.14 -25.81
CA ARG A 60 20.50 15.76 -27.10
C ARG A 60 20.23 16.79 -28.19
N ALA A 61 19.03 17.39 -28.20
CA ALA A 61 18.67 18.44 -29.15
C ALA A 61 19.46 19.74 -28.91
N GLU A 62 19.79 20.04 -27.65
CA GLU A 62 20.55 21.23 -27.25
C GLU A 62 22.07 21.05 -27.37
N ARG A 63 22.57 19.82 -27.56
CA ARG A 63 23.98 19.58 -27.84
C ARG A 63 24.28 19.94 -29.31
N PRO A 64 25.08 20.98 -29.59
CA PRO A 64 25.49 21.25 -30.96
C PRO A 64 26.33 20.08 -31.47
N LEU A 65 25.98 19.58 -32.66
CA LEU A 65 26.83 18.68 -33.45
C LEU A 65 28.19 19.38 -33.62
N ARG A 66 29.21 18.87 -32.93
CA ARG A 66 30.60 19.20 -33.21
C ARG A 66 31.08 18.40 -34.41
#